data_AF-A0A2W6A036-F1
#
_entry.id   AF-A0A2W6A036-F1
#
_cell.length_a   1.000
_cell.length_b   1.000
_cell.length_c   1.000
_cell.angle_alpha   90.00
_cell.angle_beta   90.00
_cell.angle_gamma   90.00
#
_symmetry.space_group_name_H-M   'P 1'
#
loop_
_entity.id
_entity.type
_entity.pdbx_description
1 polymer ?
#
loop_
_entity_poly.entity_id
_entity_poly.type
_entity_poly.pdbx_seq_one_letter_code
_entity_poly.pdbx_strand_id
1 'polypeptide(L)' 'MGPNAIAVTPDGKHAYVANRHSGTVSVIRTATNTVVVATVSVGSTPFAVGIVPP' A
#
# COMPACT_ATOMS: atom_id res chain seq x y z
N MET A 1 7.11 -2.43 -15.16
CA MET A 1 5.68 -2.15 -14.92
C MET A 1 5.52 -2.00 -13.42
N GLY A 2 5.05 -0.82 -12.96
CA GLY A 2 5.19 -0.34 -11.59
C GLY A 2 3.96 -0.57 -10.71
N PRO A 3 3.94 0.00 -9.49
CA PRO A 3 2.74 0.01 -8.67
C PRO A 3 1.57 0.66 -9.41
N ASN A 4 0.38 0.07 -9.28
CA ASN A 4 -0.81 0.53 -10.00
C ASN A 4 -1.62 1.56 -9.21
N ALA A 5 -1.52 1.53 -7.88
CA ALA A 5 -2.26 2.42 -7.01
C ALA A 5 -1.53 2.66 -5.69
N ILE A 6 -1.74 3.84 -5.13
CA ILE A 6 -1.32 4.25 -3.80
C ILE A 6 -2.51 4.90 -3.09
N ALA A 7 -2.67 4.64 -1.79
CA ALA A 7 -3.62 5.34 -0.93
C ALA A 7 -2.93 5.74 0.37
N VAL A 8 -3.27 6.92 0.91
CA VAL A 8 -2.67 7.47 2.13
C VAL A 8 -3.74 7.57 3.20
N THR A 9 -3.39 7.23 4.45
CA THR A 9 -4.32 7.34 5.58
C THR A 9 -4.69 8.81 5.85
N PRO A 10 -5.90 9.11 6.35
CA PRO A 10 -6.30 10.49 6.68
C PRO A 10 -5.36 11.19 7.66
N ASP A 11 -4.74 10.44 8.58
CA ASP A 11 -3.74 10.96 9.52
C ASP A 11 -2.35 11.17 8.91
N GLY A 12 -2.18 10.82 7.63
CA GLY A 12 -0.95 10.98 6.86
C GLY A 12 0.19 10.05 7.28
N LYS A 13 0.01 9.15 8.25
CA LYS A 13 1.13 8.35 8.82
C LYS A 13 1.53 7.17 7.95
N HIS A 14 0.61 6.65 7.14
CA HIS A 14 0.83 5.44 6.35
C HIS A 14 0.41 5.62 4.90
N ALA A 15 1.20 5.05 3.99
CA ALA A 15 0.84 4.87 2.58
C ALA A 15 0.77 3.37 2.25
N TYR A 16 -0.26 2.99 1.51
CA TYR A 16 -0.51 1.63 1.06
C TYR A 16 -0.29 1.57 -0.44
N VAL A 17 0.58 0.67 -0.89
CA VAL A 17 0.98 0.57 -2.30
C VAL A 17 0.58 -0.79 -2.84
N ALA A 18 -0.23 -0.82 -3.89
CA ALA A 18 -0.61 -2.05 -4.58
C ALA A 18 0.48 -2.47 -5.57
N ASN A 19 1.13 -3.60 -5.27
CA ASN A 19 2.14 -4.22 -6.12
C ASN A 19 1.47 -5.25 -7.02
N ARG A 20 0.89 -4.78 -8.13
CA ARG A 20 0.06 -5.60 -9.04
C ARG A 20 0.73 -6.91 -9.46
N HIS A 21 2.00 -6.86 -9.85
CA HIS A 21 2.72 -8.05 -10.32
C HIS A 21 3.10 -9.02 -9.20
N SER A 22 3.36 -8.50 -8.01
CA SER A 22 3.74 -9.31 -6.85
C SER A 22 2.53 -9.90 -6.12
N GLY A 23 1.31 -9.42 -6.39
CA GLY A 23 0.12 -9.86 -5.66
C GLY A 23 0.11 -9.42 -4.20
N THR A 24 0.78 -8.31 -3.89
CA THR A 24 0.96 -7.81 -2.52
C THR A 24 0.59 -6.35 -2.37
N VAL A 25 0.39 -5.94 -1.12
CA VAL A 25 0.32 -4.54 -0.70
C VAL A 25 1.51 -4.24 0.23
N SER A 26 2.23 -3.16 -0.02
CA SER A 26 3.25 -2.64 0.90
C SER A 26 2.67 -1.54 1.78
N VAL A 27 3.07 -1.49 3.05
CA VAL A 27 2.72 -0.39 3.97
C VAL A 27 3.96 0.42 4.28
N ILE A 28 3.92 1.72 4.00
CA ILE A 28 5.06 2.64 4.13
C ILE A 28 4.74 3.67 5.22
N ARG A 29 5.67 3.91 6.14
CA ARG A 29 5.62 5.02 7.10
C ARG A 29 6.14 6.27 6.40
N THR A 30 5.26 7.23 6.20
CA THR A 30 5.54 8.46 5.44
C THR A 30 6.62 9.32 6.11
N ALA A 31 6.63 9.40 7.44
CA ALA A 31 7.57 10.23 8.19
C ALA A 31 9.05 9.83 8.00
N THR A 32 9.32 8.59 7.60
CA THR A 32 10.69 8.05 7.48
C THR A 32 10.94 7.40 6.13
N ASN A 33 9.94 7.36 5.25
CA ASN A 33 9.94 6.61 4.00
C ASN A 33 10.38 5.15 4.16
N THR A 34 10.06 4.52 5.29
CA THR A 34 10.40 3.11 5.57
C THR A 34 9.20 2.21 5.44
N VAL A 35 9.41 0.98 4.97
CA VAL A 35 8.36 -0.05 4.94
C VAL A 35 8.10 -0.55 6.36
N VAL A 36 6.85 -0.49 6.81
CA VAL A 36 6.43 -0.90 8.17
C VAL A 36 6.03 -2.36 8.22
N VAL A 37 5.34 -2.81 7.16
CA VAL A 37 4.92 -4.20 7.00
C VAL A 37 5.54 -4.70 5.72
N ALA A 38 6.40 -5.71 5.84
CA ALA A 38 7.26 -6.17 4.76
C ALA A 38 6.50 -6.46 3.47
N THR A 39 5.27 -6.98 3.56
CA THR A 39 4.23 -7.00 2.52
C THR A 39 3.04 -7.80 3.03
N VAL A 40 1.84 -7.46 2.58
CA VAL A 40 0.62 -8.25 2.81
C VAL A 40 0.23 -8.92 1.50
N SER A 41 0.12 -10.25 1.48
CA SER A 41 -0.39 -10.96 0.30
C SER A 41 -1.91 -10.75 0.19
N VAL A 42 -2.37 -10.33 -0.99
CA VAL A 42 -3.79 -10.03 -1.25
C VAL A 42 -4.35 -10.81 -2.44
N GLY A 43 -3.57 -11.76 -2.97
CA GLY A 43 -3.90 -12.52 -4.16
C GLY A 43 -3.53 -11.80 -5.45
N SER A 44 -4.17 -12.19 -6.55
CA SER A 44 -3.73 -11.83 -7.90
C SER A 44 -4.05 -10.37 -8.24
N THR A 45 -3.04 -9.64 -8.73
CA THR A 45 -3.20 -8.36 -9.42
C THR A 45 -4.01 -7.29 -8.67
N PRO A 46 -3.59 -6.85 -7.47
CA PRO A 46 -4.22 -5.70 -6.82
C PRO A 46 -4.14 -4.48 -7.75
N PHE A 47 -5.29 -3.89 -8.05
CA PHE A 47 -5.43 -2.79 -9.01
C PHE A 47 -5.75 -1.46 -8.35
N ALA A 48 -6.57 -1.48 -7.30
CA ALA A 48 -6.97 -0.29 -6.55
C ALA A 48 -6.81 -0.53 -5.04
N VAL A 49 -6.60 0.56 -4.30
CA VAL A 49 -6.56 0.57 -2.84
C VAL A 49 -7.48 1.69 -2.37
N GLY A 50 -8.32 1.39 -1.37
CA GLY A 50 -9.12 2.38 -0.66
C GLY A 50 -8.75 2.39 0.81
N ILE A 51 -8.77 3.57 1.43
CA ILE A 51 -8.72 3.70 2.88
C ILE A 51 -10.14 3.97 3.36
N VAL A 52 -10.62 3.15 4.29
CA VAL A 52 -11.88 3.40 5.00
C VAL A 52 -11.51 4.10 6.30
N PRO A 53 -11.85 5.39 6.46
CA PRO A 53 -11.73 6.05 7.76
C PRO A 53 -12.68 5.40 8.77
N PRO A 54 -12.36 5.46 10.08
CA PRO A 54 -13.33 5.12 11.12
C PRO A 54 -14.58 6.00 11.07
#